data_AF-A0A1I1B1T9-F1
#
_entry.id   AF-A0A1I1B1T9-F1
#
_cell.length_a   1.000
_cell.length_b   1.000
_cell.length_c   1.000
_cell.angle_alpha   90.00
_cell.angle_beta   90.00
_cell.angle_gamma   90.00
#
_symmetry.space_group_name_H-M   'P 1'
#
loop_
_entity.id
_entity.type
_entity.pdbx_description
1 polymer ?
#
loop_
_entity_poly.entity_id
_entity_poly.type
_entity_poly.pdbx_seq_one_letter_code
_entity_poly.pdbx_strand_id
1 'polypeptide(L)'
;MPDDRRSSFFQALTGRAGADVSGTAGGDVRGMLIAAYGASRRDPAKPDTAAAAKSLGVSQRTVQRWLADPTRQQRYRPRADLLTKLSTRARQAATTKRGRERAIRDTLLAKGLPTGMRVSVTGQQGPERAYARFRTANFDLDDPSLSSGFVTAYIDGGDQGAIDWLRDNSDLTYNMDRWYFGDVEDVEIRGPYGRG
;
A
#
# COMPACT_ATOMS: atom_id res chain seq x y z
N MET A 1 -12.53 4.85 -8.39
CA MET A 1 -11.30 4.52 -9.16
C MET A 1 -10.55 3.41 -8.43
N PRO A 2 -10.39 2.20 -8.99
CA PRO A 2 -9.77 1.06 -8.30
C PRO A 2 -8.30 1.24 -7.93
N ASP A 3 -7.61 2.19 -8.56
CA ASP A 3 -6.17 2.42 -8.37
C ASP A 3 -5.87 3.25 -7.12
N ASP A 4 -6.74 4.20 -6.77
CA ASP A 4 -6.59 5.03 -5.55
C ASP A 4 -6.76 4.17 -4.30
N ARG A 5 -7.84 3.38 -4.23
CA ARG A 5 -8.08 2.43 -3.14
C ARG A 5 -6.92 1.45 -2.96
N ARG A 6 -6.40 0.88 -4.06
CA ARG A 6 -5.26 -0.04 -4.00
C ARG A 6 -4.02 0.64 -3.45
N SER A 7 -3.76 1.87 -3.87
CA SER A 7 -2.65 2.68 -3.37
C SER A 7 -2.77 2.91 -1.87
N SER A 8 -3.95 3.32 -1.38
CA SER A 8 -4.19 3.59 0.04
C SER A 8 -3.94 2.36 0.91
N PHE A 9 -4.55 1.21 0.58
CA PHE A 9 -4.31 -0.03 1.32
C PHE A 9 -2.84 -0.48 1.28
N PHE A 10 -2.21 -0.44 0.10
CA PHE A 10 -0.82 -0.86 -0.04
C PHE A 10 0.12 0.03 0.80
N GLN A 11 -0.03 1.35 0.72
CA GLN A 11 0.79 2.29 1.46
C GLN A 11 0.60 2.13 2.97
N ALA A 12 -0.65 2.04 3.44
CA ALA A 12 -0.96 1.90 4.85
C ALA A 12 -0.39 0.62 5.46
N LEU A 13 -0.59 -0.54 4.80
CA LEU A 13 -0.15 -1.84 5.32
C LEU A 13 1.36 -2.06 5.22
N THR A 14 2.00 -1.50 4.20
CA THR A 14 3.45 -1.70 3.98
C THR A 14 4.30 -0.58 4.56
N GLY A 15 3.68 0.54 4.97
CA GLY A 15 4.39 1.76 5.38
C GLY A 15 5.18 2.42 4.25
N ARG A 16 4.92 2.06 2.99
CA ARG A 16 5.63 2.56 1.80
C ARG A 16 4.98 3.85 1.31
N ALA A 17 5.08 4.91 2.11
CA ALA A 17 4.50 6.21 1.77
C ALA A 17 4.97 6.73 0.40
N GLY A 18 4.02 7.20 -0.41
CA GLY A 18 4.26 7.68 -1.78
C GLY A 18 4.55 6.57 -2.79
N ALA A 19 4.22 5.31 -2.49
CA ALA A 19 4.30 4.23 -3.46
C ALA A 19 3.30 4.42 -4.61
N ASP A 20 3.77 4.25 -5.85
CA ASP A 20 2.93 4.21 -7.05
C ASP A 20 2.73 2.75 -7.48
N VAL A 21 1.51 2.25 -7.35
CA VAL A 21 1.09 0.88 -7.71
C VAL A 21 0.14 0.85 -8.92
N SER A 22 0.01 1.96 -9.64
CA SER A 22 -0.88 2.07 -10.80
C SER A 22 -0.48 1.12 -11.94
N GLY A 23 0.84 0.96 -12.13
CA GLY A 23 1.40 0.24 -13.26
C GLY A 23 1.55 1.09 -14.53
N THR A 24 1.31 2.40 -14.43
CA THR A 24 1.45 3.33 -15.55
C THR A 24 2.93 3.62 -15.82
N ALA A 25 3.42 3.27 -17.01
CA ALA A 25 4.82 3.51 -17.40
C ALA A 25 5.22 5.00 -17.44
N GLY A 26 4.22 5.89 -17.54
CA GLY A 26 4.38 7.34 -17.43
C GLY A 26 4.34 7.90 -16.00
N GLY A 27 4.12 7.05 -14.99
CA GLY A 27 3.92 7.43 -13.58
C GLY A 27 5.18 7.87 -12.85
N ASP A 28 5.06 8.00 -11.52
CA ASP A 28 6.16 8.47 -10.67
C ASP A 28 7.23 7.37 -10.53
N VAL A 29 8.39 7.58 -11.13
CA VAL A 29 9.52 6.64 -11.06
C VAL A 29 9.96 6.39 -9.62
N ARG A 30 9.94 7.42 -8.76
CA ARG A 30 10.31 7.26 -7.35
C ARG A 30 9.27 6.39 -6.65
N GLY A 31 7.99 6.71 -6.80
CA GLY A 31 6.88 5.93 -6.24
C GLY A 31 6.88 4.48 -6.71
N MET A 32 7.14 4.21 -7.99
CA MET A 32 7.21 2.84 -8.52
C MET A 32 8.41 2.06 -7.94
N LEU A 33 9.55 2.72 -7.72
CA LEU A 33 10.70 2.10 -7.08
C LEU A 33 10.41 1.76 -5.61
N ILE A 34 9.75 2.66 -4.89
CA ILE A 34 9.29 2.42 -3.51
C ILE A 34 8.30 1.24 -3.49
N ALA A 35 7.32 1.22 -4.38
CA ALA A 35 6.34 0.15 -4.49
C ALA A 35 7.00 -1.22 -4.73
N ALA A 36 7.90 -1.30 -5.72
CA ALA A 36 8.49 -2.57 -6.14
C ALA A 36 9.59 -3.10 -5.19
N TYR A 37 10.39 -2.21 -4.59
CA TYR A 37 11.63 -2.59 -3.91
C TYR A 37 11.70 -2.13 -2.45
N GLY A 38 10.74 -1.34 -1.99
CA GLY A 38 10.73 -0.79 -0.64
C GLY A 38 11.74 0.35 -0.47
N ALA A 39 11.82 0.83 0.77
CA ALA A 39 12.72 1.88 1.16
C ALA A 39 14.14 1.35 1.48
N SER A 40 15.13 2.22 1.32
CA SER A 40 16.50 1.96 1.72
C SER A 40 16.60 1.83 3.24
N ARG A 41 17.36 0.83 3.70
CA ARG A 41 17.66 0.65 5.14
C ARG A 41 18.42 1.84 5.75
N ARG A 42 19.20 2.58 4.94
CA ARG A 42 19.99 3.73 5.39
C ARG A 42 19.18 5.03 5.43
N ASP A 43 18.17 5.14 4.57
CA ASP A 43 17.34 6.33 4.44
C ASP A 43 15.93 5.88 4.04
N PRO A 44 15.02 5.74 5.02
CA PRO A 44 13.65 5.29 4.77
C PRO A 44 12.85 6.21 3.83
N ALA A 45 13.31 7.44 3.59
CA ALA A 45 12.70 8.37 2.64
C ALA A 45 13.17 8.13 1.19
N LYS A 46 14.09 7.19 0.93
CA LYS A 46 14.58 6.88 -0.42
C LYS A 46 14.31 5.43 -0.78
N PRO A 47 14.04 5.10 -2.06
CA PRO A 47 13.90 3.72 -2.50
C PRO A 47 15.21 2.94 -2.37
N ASP A 48 15.12 1.61 -2.23
CA ASP A 48 16.28 0.73 -2.30
C ASP A 48 16.83 0.64 -3.73
N THR A 49 17.75 1.57 -4.03
CA THR A 49 18.41 1.65 -5.33
C THR A 49 19.30 0.45 -5.66
N ALA A 50 19.81 -0.27 -4.66
CA ALA A 50 20.65 -1.44 -4.87
C ALA A 50 19.81 -2.64 -5.30
N ALA A 51 18.69 -2.89 -4.61
CA ALA A 51 17.73 -3.93 -4.99
C ALA A 51 17.13 -3.65 -6.37
N ALA A 52 16.76 -2.40 -6.65
CA ALA A 52 16.24 -1.98 -7.95
C ALA A 52 17.26 -2.22 -9.07
N ALA A 53 18.51 -1.80 -8.88
CA ALA A 53 19.58 -1.97 -9.86
C ALA A 53 19.81 -3.44 -10.22
N LYS A 54 19.91 -4.30 -9.21
CA LYS A 54 20.07 -5.75 -9.39
C LYS A 54 18.89 -6.36 -10.16
N SER A 55 17.66 -5.99 -9.80
CA SER A 55 16.44 -6.51 -10.43
C SER A 55 16.24 -6.03 -11.87
N LEU A 56 16.64 -4.79 -12.17
CA LEU A 56 16.46 -4.15 -13.48
C LEU A 56 17.64 -4.37 -14.42
N GLY A 57 18.76 -4.93 -13.94
CA GLY A 57 19.96 -5.19 -14.73
C GLY A 57 20.72 -3.92 -15.11
N VAL A 58 20.73 -2.92 -14.24
CA VAL A 58 21.43 -1.64 -14.45
C VAL A 58 22.35 -1.32 -13.27
N SER A 59 23.23 -0.33 -13.43
CA SER A 59 24.07 0.13 -12.31
C SER A 59 23.24 0.86 -11.25
N GLN A 60 23.65 0.79 -9.98
CA GLN A 60 23.01 1.57 -8.89
C GLN A 60 23.07 3.08 -9.17
N ARG A 61 24.17 3.56 -9.78
CA ARG A 61 24.32 4.96 -10.19
C ARG A 61 23.32 5.36 -11.28
N THR A 62 22.93 4.43 -12.15
CA THR A 62 21.85 4.66 -13.14
C THR A 62 20.52 4.91 -12.42
N VAL A 63 20.16 4.06 -11.46
CA VAL A 63 18.92 4.24 -10.68
C VAL A 63 18.94 5.55 -9.87
N GLN A 64 20.07 5.88 -9.25
CA GLN A 64 20.23 7.15 -8.53
C GLN A 64 20.07 8.37 -9.44
N ARG A 65 20.49 8.30 -10.72
CA ARG A 65 20.29 9.39 -11.69
C ARG A 65 18.81 9.58 -12.05
N TRP A 66 18.02 8.51 -12.05
CA TRP A 66 16.56 8.62 -12.26
C TRP A 66 15.87 9.38 -11.14
N LEU A 67 16.46 9.36 -9.94
CA LEU A 67 15.98 10.02 -8.73
C LEU A 67 16.61 11.39 -8.49
N ALA A 68 17.46 11.87 -9.40
CA ALA A 68 18.11 13.17 -9.26
C ALA A 68 17.07 14.31 -9.30
N ASP A 69 17.50 15.54 -9.04
CA ASP A 69 16.65 16.75 -9.11
C ASP A 69 15.83 16.84 -10.42
N PRO A 70 14.57 17.33 -10.40
CA PRO A 70 13.68 17.43 -11.57
C PRO A 70 14.32 18.00 -12.84
N THR A 71 15.22 18.98 -12.69
CA THR A 71 15.99 19.60 -13.79
C THR A 71 16.88 18.60 -14.54
N ARG A 72 17.32 17.54 -13.85
CA ARG A 72 18.15 16.45 -14.40
C ARG A 72 17.31 15.21 -14.73
N GLN A 73 16.12 15.04 -14.15
CA GLN A 73 15.27 13.86 -14.40
C GLN A 73 14.86 13.73 -15.86
N GLN A 74 14.53 14.84 -16.54
CA GLN A 74 14.17 14.81 -17.96
C GLN A 74 15.30 14.21 -18.83
N ARG A 75 16.57 14.48 -18.48
CA ARG A 75 17.74 13.96 -19.19
C ARG A 75 18.06 12.51 -18.85
N TYR A 76 17.65 12.04 -17.67
CA TYR A 76 17.97 10.70 -17.17
C TYR A 76 16.73 9.81 -17.04
N ARG A 77 15.66 10.07 -17.78
CA ARG A 77 14.47 9.22 -17.75
C ARG A 77 14.85 7.77 -18.10
N PRO A 78 14.32 6.75 -17.39
CA PRO A 78 14.56 5.36 -17.76
C PRO A 78 14.06 5.10 -19.19
N ARG A 79 14.75 4.21 -19.90
CA ARG A 79 14.30 3.76 -21.23
C ARG A 79 12.91 3.14 -21.14
N ALA A 80 12.14 3.17 -22.24
CA ALA A 80 10.76 2.70 -22.27
C ALA A 80 10.63 1.24 -21.77
N ASP A 81 11.55 0.35 -22.15
CA ASP A 81 11.55 -1.04 -21.71
C ASP A 81 11.76 -1.18 -20.19
N LEU A 82 12.66 -0.36 -19.61
CA LEU A 82 12.90 -0.31 -18.17
C LEU A 82 11.72 0.29 -17.42
N LEU A 83 11.05 1.30 -17.99
CA LEU A 83 9.82 1.87 -17.43
C LEU A 83 8.70 0.83 -17.38
N THR A 84 8.46 0.10 -18.48
CA THR A 84 7.46 -0.98 -18.51
C THR A 84 7.79 -2.07 -17.49
N LYS A 85 9.06 -2.48 -17.40
CA LYS A 85 9.54 -3.46 -16.41
C LYS A 85 9.35 -2.98 -14.96
N LEU A 86 9.59 -1.70 -14.71
CA LEU A 86 9.43 -1.09 -13.39
C LEU A 86 7.95 -0.97 -13.02
N SER A 87 7.13 -0.42 -13.92
CA SER A 87 5.70 -0.22 -13.68
C SER A 87 4.97 -1.55 -13.48
N THR A 88 5.33 -2.58 -14.25
CA THR A 88 4.79 -3.94 -14.07
C THR A 88 5.10 -4.49 -12.68
N ARG A 89 6.35 -4.36 -12.20
CA ARG A 89 6.74 -4.82 -10.87
C ARG A 89 6.06 -4.03 -9.76
N ALA A 90 5.96 -2.71 -9.93
CA ALA A 90 5.28 -1.83 -8.99
C ALA A 90 3.80 -2.20 -8.83
N ARG A 91 3.09 -2.43 -9.94
CA ARG A 91 1.72 -2.96 -9.94
C ARG A 91 1.63 -4.32 -9.25
N GLN A 92 2.51 -5.26 -9.64
CA GLN A 92 2.50 -6.63 -9.10
C GLN A 92 2.72 -6.68 -7.58
N ALA A 93 3.43 -5.70 -7.01
CA ALA A 93 3.62 -5.58 -5.57
C ALA A 93 2.27 -5.48 -4.81
N ALA A 94 1.25 -4.85 -5.40
CA ALA A 94 -0.07 -4.72 -4.80
C ALA A 94 -1.12 -5.68 -5.40
N THR A 95 -0.99 -6.08 -6.67
CA THR A 95 -2.04 -6.87 -7.35
C THR A 95 -1.86 -8.37 -7.23
N THR A 96 -0.65 -8.87 -6.96
CA THR A 96 -0.39 -10.32 -6.84
C THR A 96 -0.28 -10.73 -5.38
N LYS A 97 -0.79 -11.91 -5.03
CA LYS A 97 -0.65 -12.49 -3.68
C LYS A 97 0.82 -12.53 -3.23
N ARG A 98 1.69 -13.07 -4.09
CA ARG A 98 3.15 -13.13 -3.83
C ARG A 98 3.79 -11.74 -3.66
N GLY A 99 3.34 -10.74 -4.43
CA GLY A 99 3.81 -9.36 -4.31
C GLY A 99 3.43 -8.74 -2.97
N ARG A 100 2.16 -8.89 -2.58
CA ARG A 100 1.65 -8.41 -1.28
C ARG A 100 2.35 -9.11 -0.12
N GLU A 101 2.43 -10.45 -0.16
CA GLU A 101 3.11 -11.24 0.87
C GLU A 101 4.56 -10.78 1.06
N ARG A 102 5.29 -10.56 -0.03
CA ARG A 102 6.66 -10.02 0.03
C ARG A 102 6.67 -8.62 0.66
N ALA A 103 5.80 -7.72 0.21
CA ALA A 103 5.80 -6.34 0.70
C ALA A 103 5.48 -6.27 2.20
N ILE A 104 4.51 -7.06 2.68
CA ILE A 104 4.17 -7.18 4.10
C ILE A 104 5.32 -7.83 4.88
N ARG A 105 5.94 -8.89 4.35
CA ARG A 105 7.09 -9.53 4.99
C ARG A 105 8.26 -8.57 5.16
N ASP A 106 8.55 -7.76 4.15
CA ASP A 106 9.61 -6.73 4.22
C ASP A 106 9.30 -5.72 5.35
N THR A 107 8.04 -5.31 5.50
CA THR A 107 7.58 -4.42 6.57
C THR A 107 7.70 -5.07 7.94
N LEU A 108 7.24 -6.32 8.08
CA LEU A 108 7.37 -7.12 9.31
C LEU A 108 8.82 -7.23 9.77
N LEU A 109 9.75 -7.54 8.86
CA LEU A 109 11.17 -7.67 9.18
C LEU A 109 11.81 -6.32 9.56
N ALA A 110 11.31 -5.21 9.01
CA ALA A 110 11.89 -3.89 9.24
C ALA A 110 11.37 -3.21 10.52
N LYS A 111 10.07 -3.35 10.81
CA LYS A 111 9.38 -2.57 11.86
C LYS A 111 8.39 -3.39 12.70
N GLY A 112 8.07 -4.62 12.30
CA GLY A 112 6.89 -5.32 12.79
C GLY A 112 5.59 -4.75 12.23
N LEU A 113 4.51 -5.49 12.38
CA LEU A 113 3.16 -4.97 12.20
C LEU A 113 2.72 -4.30 13.50
N PRO A 114 2.01 -3.16 13.46
CA PRO A 114 1.42 -2.60 14.67
C PRO A 114 0.51 -3.65 15.34
N THR A 115 0.78 -3.98 16.59
CA THR A 115 -0.12 -4.81 17.42
C THR A 115 -1.23 -3.92 17.96
N GLY A 116 -2.49 -4.33 17.81
CA GLY A 116 -3.64 -3.49 18.13
C GLY A 116 -3.83 -2.37 17.12
N MET A 117 -4.15 -2.75 15.88
CA MET A 117 -4.24 -1.80 14.77
C MET A 117 -5.58 -1.10 14.81
N ARG A 118 -5.58 0.20 14.58
CA ARG A 118 -6.79 0.91 14.15
C ARG A 118 -6.76 1.09 12.65
N VAL A 119 -7.81 0.62 11.98
CA VAL A 119 -8.03 0.86 10.55
C VAL A 119 -9.11 1.92 10.38
N SER A 120 -8.73 3.08 9.86
CA SER A 120 -9.68 4.13 9.49
C SER A 120 -9.89 4.09 7.98
N VAL A 121 -11.12 3.91 7.53
CA VAL A 121 -11.49 3.91 6.11
C VAL A 121 -12.34 5.14 5.84
N THR A 122 -11.89 6.02 4.93
CA THR A 122 -12.63 7.20 4.50
C THR A 122 -13.18 6.99 3.10
N GLY A 123 -14.47 7.27 2.92
CA GLY A 123 -15.14 7.09 1.64
C GLY A 123 -16.66 7.02 1.75
N GLN A 124 -17.31 6.60 0.67
CA GLN A 124 -18.76 6.38 0.63
C GLN A 124 -19.13 5.08 1.33
N GLN A 125 -19.79 5.17 2.49
CA GLN A 125 -20.06 4.00 3.33
C GLN A 125 -21.25 4.17 4.27
N GLY A 126 -21.75 3.07 4.81
CA GLY A 126 -22.88 3.04 5.74
C GLY A 126 -23.45 1.65 5.97
N PRO A 127 -24.54 1.51 6.75
CA PRO A 127 -25.18 0.21 7.00
C PRO A 127 -25.64 -0.48 5.71
N GLU A 128 -26.16 0.31 4.77
CA GLU A 128 -26.59 -0.16 3.46
C GLU A 128 -26.27 0.87 2.38
N ARG A 129 -26.27 0.45 1.11
CA ARG A 129 -25.98 1.32 -0.04
C ARG A 129 -26.88 2.56 -0.10
N ALA A 130 -28.18 2.42 0.20
CA ALA A 130 -29.13 3.54 0.19
C ALA A 130 -28.84 4.60 1.27
N TYR A 131 -28.19 4.18 2.36
CA TYR A 131 -27.81 5.03 3.49
C TYR A 131 -26.32 5.38 3.49
N ALA A 132 -25.60 5.06 2.41
CA ALA A 132 -24.19 5.40 2.27
C ALA A 132 -24.02 6.92 2.30
N ARG A 133 -23.00 7.37 3.04
CA ARG A 133 -22.56 8.76 3.16
C ARG A 133 -21.05 8.79 3.10
N PHE A 134 -20.51 9.90 2.63
CA PHE A 134 -19.09 10.16 2.76
C PHE A 134 -18.75 10.36 4.24
N ARG A 135 -17.98 9.44 4.82
CA ARG A 135 -17.57 9.49 6.23
C ARG A 135 -16.28 8.70 6.43
N THR A 136 -15.75 8.76 7.65
CA THR A 136 -14.68 7.87 8.12
C THR A 136 -15.27 6.83 9.07
N ALA A 137 -14.99 5.56 8.84
CA ALA A 137 -15.28 4.46 9.75
C ALA A 137 -13.98 3.99 10.39
N ASN A 138 -14.01 3.66 11.68
CA ASN A 138 -12.84 3.23 12.43
C ASN A 138 -13.07 1.81 12.93
N PHE A 139 -12.17 0.89 12.58
CA PHE A 139 -12.21 -0.48 13.04
C PHE A 139 -11.03 -0.70 13.98
N ASP A 140 -11.34 -0.95 15.24
CA ASP A 140 -10.34 -1.23 16.27
C ASP A 140 -10.03 -2.74 16.26
N LEU A 141 -8.85 -3.08 15.75
CA LEU A 141 -8.32 -4.44 15.64
C LEU A 141 -7.31 -4.67 16.77
N ASP A 142 -7.75 -4.38 18.00
CA ASP A 142 -6.95 -4.44 19.23
C ASP A 142 -6.47 -5.87 19.55
N ASP A 143 -7.24 -6.87 19.11
CA ASP A 143 -6.88 -8.27 19.24
C ASP A 143 -5.86 -8.71 18.14
N PRO A 144 -4.75 -9.40 18.50
CA PRO A 144 -3.77 -9.90 17.54
C PRO A 144 -4.34 -10.84 16.46
N SER A 145 -5.38 -11.61 16.76
CA SER A 145 -6.05 -12.48 15.79
C SER A 145 -6.84 -11.69 14.74
N LEU A 146 -7.47 -10.58 15.14
CA LEU A 146 -8.20 -9.69 14.23
C LEU A 146 -7.24 -8.98 13.27
N SER A 147 -6.18 -8.37 13.81
CA SER A 147 -5.14 -7.74 12.97
C SER A 147 -4.46 -8.74 12.02
N SER A 148 -4.20 -9.97 12.48
CA SER A 148 -3.65 -11.05 11.63
C SER A 148 -4.65 -11.50 10.55
N GLY A 149 -5.94 -11.61 10.89
CA GLY A 149 -7.01 -11.94 9.96
C GLY A 149 -7.14 -10.90 8.84
N PHE A 150 -7.16 -9.62 9.20
CA PHE A 150 -7.20 -8.51 8.25
C PHE A 150 -6.02 -8.51 7.28
N VAL A 151 -4.79 -8.68 7.81
CA VAL A 151 -3.58 -8.73 6.97
C VAL A 151 -3.59 -9.95 6.05
N THR A 152 -4.05 -11.11 6.54
CA THR A 152 -4.18 -12.33 5.73
C THR A 152 -5.19 -12.12 4.60
N ALA A 153 -6.35 -11.54 4.90
CA ALA A 153 -7.37 -11.22 3.90
C ALA A 153 -6.84 -10.25 2.83
N TYR A 154 -6.03 -9.27 3.22
CA TYR A 154 -5.34 -8.40 2.26
C TYR A 154 -4.34 -9.19 1.40
N ILE A 155 -3.50 -10.04 1.98
CA ILE A 155 -2.53 -10.83 1.22
C ILE A 155 -3.25 -11.72 0.20
N ASP A 156 -4.36 -12.34 0.59
CA ASP A 156 -5.10 -13.27 -0.27
C ASP A 156 -5.95 -12.56 -1.33
N GLY A 157 -6.79 -11.62 -0.92
CA GLY A 157 -7.79 -10.96 -1.77
C GLY A 157 -7.45 -9.53 -2.21
N GLY A 158 -6.30 -8.98 -1.79
CA GLY A 158 -5.94 -7.59 -2.06
C GLY A 158 -6.80 -6.60 -1.28
N ASP A 159 -7.00 -5.41 -1.85
CA ASP A 159 -7.88 -4.38 -1.28
C ASP A 159 -9.32 -4.88 -1.10
N GLN A 160 -9.80 -5.73 -2.02
CA GLN A 160 -11.15 -6.30 -1.90
C GLN A 160 -11.24 -7.27 -0.72
N GLY A 161 -10.25 -8.16 -0.56
CA GLY A 161 -10.22 -9.09 0.59
C GLY A 161 -10.16 -8.35 1.93
N ALA A 162 -9.40 -7.25 2.00
CA ALA A 162 -9.36 -6.41 3.19
C ALA A 162 -10.73 -5.74 3.49
N ILE A 163 -11.42 -5.23 2.47
CA ILE A 163 -12.76 -4.64 2.60
C ILE A 163 -13.80 -5.68 3.00
N ASP A 164 -13.78 -6.86 2.40
CA ASP A 164 -14.71 -7.94 2.73
C ASP A 164 -14.48 -8.39 4.18
N TRP A 165 -13.23 -8.47 4.63
CA TRP A 165 -12.90 -8.75 6.03
C TRP A 165 -13.47 -7.68 6.97
N LEU A 166 -13.30 -6.38 6.68
CA LEU A 166 -13.87 -5.30 7.51
C LEU A 166 -15.40 -5.29 7.49
N ARG A 167 -16.02 -5.63 6.36
CA ARG A 167 -17.48 -5.75 6.23
C ARG A 167 -18.02 -6.88 7.10
N ASP A 168 -17.35 -8.03 7.06
CA ASP A 168 -17.79 -9.24 7.78
C ASP A 168 -17.50 -9.16 9.28
N ASN A 169 -16.65 -8.22 9.69
CA ASN A 169 -16.32 -7.92 11.08
C ASN A 169 -16.78 -6.51 11.49
N SER A 170 -17.89 -6.02 10.91
CA SER A 170 -18.42 -4.68 11.22
C SER A 170 -19.12 -4.59 12.57
N ASP A 171 -19.50 -5.74 13.12
CA ASP A 171 -20.02 -5.91 14.48
C ASP A 171 -19.02 -5.38 15.53
N LEU A 172 -17.71 -5.53 15.28
CA LEU A 172 -16.63 -5.05 16.15
C LEU A 172 -16.74 -3.56 16.52
N THR A 173 -17.36 -2.75 15.67
CA THR A 173 -17.46 -1.29 15.87
C THR A 173 -18.89 -0.80 15.89
N TYR A 174 -19.75 -1.33 15.02
CA TYR A 174 -21.08 -0.77 14.78
C TYR A 174 -22.20 -1.64 15.33
N ASN A 175 -21.91 -2.82 15.90
CA ASN A 175 -22.89 -3.80 16.35
C ASN A 175 -23.95 -4.08 15.27
N MET A 176 -23.49 -4.20 14.02
CA MET A 176 -24.28 -4.42 12.81
C MET A 176 -23.73 -5.63 12.06
N ASP A 177 -24.64 -6.42 11.50
CA ASP A 177 -24.29 -7.65 10.77
C ASP A 177 -23.38 -7.38 9.57
N ARG A 178 -23.53 -6.24 8.89
CA ARG A 178 -22.72 -5.84 7.73
C ARG A 178 -22.57 -4.33 7.62
N TRP A 179 -21.43 -3.90 7.07
CA TRP A 179 -21.19 -2.52 6.66
C TRP A 179 -20.88 -2.42 5.16
N TYR A 180 -21.57 -1.52 4.47
CA TYR A 180 -21.33 -1.24 3.06
C TYR A 180 -20.17 -0.26 2.87
N PHE A 181 -19.24 -0.64 1.99
CA PHE A 181 -18.17 0.22 1.48
C PHE A 181 -18.33 0.37 -0.04
N GLY A 182 -18.46 1.62 -0.49
CA GLY A 182 -18.45 2.02 -1.89
C GLY A 182 -17.06 2.45 -2.33
N ASP A 183 -16.93 3.68 -2.82
CA ASP A 183 -15.64 4.27 -3.15
C ASP A 183 -14.86 4.60 -1.89
N VAL A 184 -13.67 4.01 -1.76
CA VAL A 184 -12.72 4.28 -0.69
C VAL A 184 -11.68 5.26 -1.21
N GLU A 185 -11.54 6.38 -0.50
CA GLU A 185 -10.60 7.45 -0.84
C GLU A 185 -9.30 7.30 -0.04
N ASP A 186 -9.40 7.02 1.25
CA ASP A 186 -8.26 6.91 2.14
C ASP A 186 -8.37 5.75 3.11
N VAL A 187 -7.21 5.20 3.46
CA VAL A 187 -7.06 4.15 4.46
C VAL A 187 -5.87 4.51 5.33
N GLU A 188 -6.15 4.66 6.62
CA GLU A 188 -5.11 4.90 7.61
C GLU A 188 -5.00 3.69 8.55
N ILE A 189 -3.77 3.24 8.79
CA ILE A 189 -3.48 2.21 9.78
C ILE A 189 -2.59 2.82 10.85
N ARG A 190 -3.13 2.92 12.06
CA ARG A 190 -2.40 3.38 13.25
C ARG A 190 -2.08 2.21 14.16
N GLY A 191 -0.97 2.34 14.89
CA GLY A 191 -0.70 1.52 16.07
C GLY A 191 -1.73 1.77 17.18
N PRO A 192 -1.62 1.05 18.30
CA PRO A 192 -2.62 1.10 19.37
C PRO A 192 -2.73 2.52 19.88
N TYR A 193 -3.96 2.91 20.24
CA TYR A 193 -4.29 4.25 20.70
C TYR A 193 -3.23 4.82 21.66
N GLY A 194 -2.69 6.01 21.34
CA GLY A 194 -2.07 6.88 22.33
C GLY A 194 -0.53 6.94 22.40
N ARG A 195 0.20 6.85 21.29
CA ARG A 195 1.54 7.49 21.22
C ARG A 195 1.71 8.26 19.92
N GLY A 196 1.37 9.55 19.99
CA GLY A 196 2.05 10.59 19.21
C GLY A 196 3.39 10.94 19.82
#